data_AF-A0A0C9THK0-F1
#
_entry.id   AF-A0A0C9THK0-F1
#
_cell.length_a   1.000
_cell.length_b   1.000
_cell.length_c   1.000
_cell.angle_alpha   90.00
_cell.angle_beta   90.00
_cell.angle_gamma   90.00
#
_symmetry.space_group_name_H-M   'P 1'
#
loop_
_entity.id
_entity.type
_entity.pdbx_description
1 polymer ?
#
loop_
_entity_poly.entity_id
_entity_poly.type
_entity_poly.pdbx_seq_one_letter_code
_entity_poly.pdbx_strand_id
1 'polypeptide(L)'
;MADSTALIEVIFPDTKLFHSNVVKGVLNTKVTMEEVFEFCQKKGYYGLPTSGDQSKSRWLPASKCPNLNPNASSKPEQPLADFFNSVLTCVQTAAGPFKCQRKWQVAATTPVRGAEVNRKPDLFLPMVDIPGSDMDWRDAACVGEVKSHQNMNTEKSTYVEMAGKVALILYAQDTRHSVVCIRVLGQWIYLTFFDRGGSLSISPVDIHSNPEEFLRILIGVTASPFIDLGFDETITRDQEVQEGETGRRM
;
A
#
# COMPACT_ATOMS: atom_id res chain seq x y z
N MET A 1 1.78 23.04 -14.26
CA MET A 1 1.41 21.81 -13.53
C MET A 1 1.91 22.03 -12.12
N ALA A 2 1.01 22.30 -11.18
CA ALA A 2 1.38 22.31 -9.76
C ALA A 2 1.86 20.90 -9.40
N ASP A 3 2.97 20.84 -8.71
CA ASP A 3 3.78 19.64 -8.51
C ASP A 3 3.00 18.55 -7.77
N SER A 4 2.59 17.49 -8.47
CA SER A 4 1.88 16.37 -7.84
C SER A 4 2.73 15.68 -6.77
N THR A 5 4.06 15.82 -6.83
CA THR A 5 4.99 15.35 -5.80
C THR A 5 4.76 16.08 -4.48
N ALA A 6 4.48 17.40 -4.52
CA ALA A 6 4.12 18.17 -3.33
C ALA A 6 2.84 17.63 -2.66
N LEU A 7 1.92 17.03 -3.42
CA LEU A 7 0.69 16.47 -2.85
C LEU A 7 0.98 15.21 -2.02
N ILE A 8 1.89 14.33 -2.43
CA ILE A 8 2.24 13.12 -1.66
C ILE A 8 2.90 13.53 -0.34
N GLU A 9 3.78 14.54 -0.37
CA GLU A 9 4.42 15.07 0.84
C GLU A 9 3.42 15.73 1.79
N VAL A 10 2.37 16.38 1.27
CA VAL A 10 1.30 16.96 2.08
C VAL A 10 0.42 15.88 2.70
N ILE A 11 0.10 14.81 1.96
CA ILE A 11 -0.76 13.73 2.45
C ILE A 11 0.00 12.84 3.45
N PHE A 12 1.24 12.50 3.12
CA PHE A 12 2.10 11.61 3.89
C PHE A 12 3.43 12.30 4.26
N PRO A 13 3.40 13.37 5.09
CA PRO A 13 4.61 14.06 5.51
C PRO A 13 5.45 13.20 6.45
N ASP A 14 6.77 13.41 6.44
CA ASP A 14 7.72 12.69 7.31
C ASP A 14 7.29 12.73 8.78
N THR A 15 6.75 13.85 9.25
CA THR A 15 6.26 14.01 10.63
C THR A 15 5.09 13.09 11.00
N LYS A 16 4.33 12.61 10.01
CA LYS A 16 3.26 11.62 10.20
C LYS A 16 3.77 10.19 9.99
N LEU A 17 4.67 9.96 9.05
CA LEU A 17 5.21 8.64 8.75
C LEU A 17 6.18 8.13 9.81
N PHE A 18 7.00 9.04 10.34
CA PHE A 18 8.08 8.74 11.28
C PHE A 18 7.82 9.50 12.58
N HIS A 19 7.13 8.85 13.51
CA HIS A 19 6.94 9.41 14.83
C HIS A 19 8.25 9.38 15.62
N SER A 20 8.48 10.42 16.43
CA SER A 20 9.56 10.43 17.41
C SER A 20 9.33 9.31 18.42
N ASN A 21 10.23 8.34 18.45
CA ASN A 21 10.18 7.22 19.37
C ASN A 21 11.26 7.39 20.44
N VAL A 22 10.94 7.02 21.68
CA VAL A 22 11.93 6.95 22.77
C VAL A 22 12.48 5.52 22.79
N VAL A 23 13.76 5.37 22.45
CA VAL A 23 14.47 4.08 22.54
C VAL A 23 15.52 4.20 23.63
N LYS A 24 15.42 3.37 24.69
CA LYS A 24 16.35 3.35 25.83
C LYS A 24 16.57 4.73 26.49
N GLY A 25 15.51 5.53 26.63
CA GLY A 25 15.58 6.85 27.28
C GLY A 25 16.16 7.98 26.41
N VAL A 26 16.50 7.70 25.15
CA VAL A 26 16.91 8.71 24.17
C VAL A 26 15.74 8.97 23.22
N LEU A 27 15.34 10.24 23.11
CA LEU A 27 14.39 10.67 22.08
C LEU A 27 15.09 10.58 20.73
N ASN A 28 14.69 9.62 19.89
CA ASN A 28 15.22 9.54 18.54
C ASN A 28 14.61 10.69 17.73
N THR A 29 15.46 11.62 17.31
CA THR A 29 15.05 12.83 16.60
C THR A 29 14.73 12.50 15.15
N LYS A 30 13.44 12.61 14.79
CA LYS A 30 12.86 12.74 13.44
C LYS A 30 13.65 12.05 12.32
N VAL A 31 13.42 10.75 12.14
CA VAL A 31 13.84 10.04 10.93
C VAL A 31 13.15 10.68 9.72
N THR A 32 13.89 10.91 8.65
CA THR A 32 13.42 11.49 7.39
C THR A 32 13.29 10.43 6.31
N MET A 33 12.55 10.74 5.24
CA MET A 33 12.45 9.83 4.09
C MET A 33 13.81 9.61 3.39
N GLU A 34 14.63 10.66 3.35
CA GLU A 34 16.00 10.62 2.81
C GLU A 34 16.86 9.60 3.57
N GLU A 35 16.87 9.65 4.91
CA GLU A 35 17.62 8.70 5.75
C GLU A 35 17.14 7.25 5.58
N VAL A 36 15.82 7.05 5.45
CA VAL A 36 15.25 5.73 5.18
C VAL A 36 15.68 5.20 3.81
N PHE A 37 15.70 6.07 2.80
CA PHE A 37 16.12 5.69 1.46
C PHE A 37 17.63 5.37 1.42
N GLU A 38 18.47 6.19 2.04
CA GLU A 38 19.90 5.89 2.21
C GLU A 38 20.13 4.54 2.92
N PHE A 39 19.32 4.24 3.94
CA PHE A 39 19.41 2.96 4.64
C PHE A 39 19.08 1.79 3.70
N CYS A 40 18.03 1.93 2.88
CA CYS A 40 17.69 0.94 1.85
C CYS A 40 18.86 0.74 0.86
N GLN A 41 19.54 1.79 0.44
CA GLN A 41 20.75 1.69 -0.39
C GLN A 41 21.89 0.96 0.33
N LYS A 42 22.17 1.32 1.59
CA LYS A 42 23.20 0.67 2.43
C LYS A 42 22.92 -0.82 2.66
N LYS A 43 21.64 -1.23 2.69
CA LYS A 43 21.21 -2.64 2.76
C LYS A 43 21.19 -3.36 1.41
N GLY A 44 21.56 -2.67 0.33
CA GLY A 44 21.56 -3.24 -1.02
C GLY A 44 20.16 -3.49 -1.57
N TYR A 45 19.14 -2.79 -1.08
CA TYR A 45 17.76 -2.89 -1.59
C TYR A 45 17.57 -2.06 -2.85
N TYR A 46 18.33 -0.98 -3.02
CA TYR A 46 18.24 -0.09 -4.16
C TYR A 46 19.64 0.38 -4.57
N GLY A 47 19.89 0.47 -5.88
CA GLY A 47 21.17 0.95 -6.42
C GLY A 47 21.41 0.47 -7.84
N LEU A 48 22.65 0.58 -8.32
CA LEU A 48 23.06 0.02 -9.60
C LEU A 48 23.08 -1.52 -9.52
N PRO A 49 22.48 -2.23 -10.49
CA PRO A 49 22.50 -3.68 -10.50
C PRO A 49 23.92 -4.20 -10.78
N THR A 50 24.25 -5.37 -10.23
CA THR A 50 25.53 -6.04 -10.47
C THR A 50 25.59 -6.76 -11.82
N SER A 51 24.44 -7.00 -12.45
CA SER A 51 24.31 -7.65 -13.76
C SER A 51 23.19 -7.00 -14.60
N GLY A 52 23.28 -7.10 -15.93
CA GLY A 52 22.33 -6.45 -16.85
C GLY A 52 22.66 -4.98 -17.13
N ASP A 53 21.64 -4.14 -17.32
CA ASP A 53 21.82 -2.71 -17.57
C ASP A 53 22.27 -1.96 -16.29
N GLN A 54 23.57 -1.66 -16.22
CA GLN A 54 24.20 -0.96 -15.11
C GLN A 54 24.15 0.58 -15.24
N SER A 55 23.41 1.12 -16.22
CA SER A 55 23.30 2.58 -16.42
C SER A 55 22.23 3.23 -15.54
N LYS A 56 21.31 2.43 -14.98
CA LYS A 56 20.16 2.93 -14.21
C LYS A 56 19.99 2.18 -12.89
N SER A 57 19.82 2.95 -11.83
CA SER A 57 19.49 2.44 -10.50
C SER A 57 18.09 1.82 -10.49
N ARG A 58 17.91 0.79 -9.67
CA ARG A 58 16.64 0.08 -9.52
C ARG A 58 16.55 -0.60 -8.15
N TRP A 59 15.37 -1.13 -7.84
CA TRP A 59 15.20 -2.05 -6.72
C TRP A 59 15.90 -3.37 -7.03
N LEU A 60 16.80 -3.77 -6.13
CA LEU A 60 17.71 -4.91 -6.29
C LEU A 60 17.11 -6.19 -5.70
N PRO A 61 17.64 -7.38 -6.03
CA PRO A 61 17.07 -8.66 -5.57
C PRO A 61 16.91 -8.80 -4.05
N ALA A 62 17.73 -8.11 -3.24
CA ALA A 62 17.61 -8.11 -1.78
C ALA A 62 16.27 -7.53 -1.30
N SER A 63 15.65 -6.64 -2.09
CA SER A 63 14.31 -6.11 -1.81
C SER A 63 13.18 -7.08 -2.16
N LYS A 64 13.46 -8.16 -2.89
CA LYS A 64 12.48 -9.05 -3.53
C LYS A 64 11.65 -8.39 -4.64
N CYS A 65 12.06 -7.24 -5.17
CA CYS A 65 11.38 -6.61 -6.30
C CYS A 65 11.21 -7.61 -7.47
N PRO A 66 9.97 -7.88 -7.93
CA PRO A 66 9.75 -8.78 -9.04
C PRO A 66 10.23 -8.17 -10.36
N ASN A 67 10.32 -9.00 -11.39
CA ASN A 67 10.52 -8.52 -12.75
C ASN A 67 9.23 -7.86 -13.26
N LEU A 68 9.22 -6.53 -13.31
CA LEU A 68 8.08 -5.72 -13.76
C LEU A 68 8.05 -5.51 -15.29
N ASN A 69 8.83 -6.28 -16.04
CA ASN A 69 8.78 -6.27 -17.49
C ASN A 69 7.41 -6.78 -17.99
N PRO A 70 6.75 -6.07 -18.92
CA PRO A 70 5.50 -6.49 -19.55
C PRO A 70 5.46 -7.93 -20.06
N ASN A 71 6.60 -8.46 -20.48
CA ASN A 71 6.74 -9.79 -21.07
C ASN A 71 7.08 -10.88 -20.04
N ALA A 72 7.12 -10.57 -18.75
CA ALA A 72 7.34 -11.55 -17.70
C ALA A 72 6.15 -12.53 -17.63
N SER A 73 6.46 -13.82 -17.48
CA SER A 73 5.48 -14.92 -17.59
C SER A 73 4.71 -15.25 -16.31
N SER A 74 5.10 -14.69 -15.16
CA SER A 74 4.49 -15.00 -13.86
C SER A 74 3.44 -13.98 -13.45
N LYS A 75 2.44 -14.44 -12.68
CA LYS A 75 1.49 -13.54 -11.99
C LYS A 75 2.26 -12.69 -10.98
N PRO A 76 2.26 -11.35 -11.11
CA PRO A 76 3.09 -10.49 -10.27
C PRO A 76 2.54 -10.29 -8.86
N GLU A 77 1.29 -10.69 -8.59
CA GLU A 77 0.55 -10.42 -7.33
C GLU A 77 1.34 -10.80 -6.06
N GLN A 78 1.67 -12.09 -5.87
CA GLN A 78 2.36 -12.57 -4.67
C GLN A 78 3.79 -12.02 -4.58
N PRO A 79 4.61 -12.07 -5.65
CA PRO A 79 5.93 -11.44 -5.63
C PRO A 79 5.91 -9.94 -5.28
N LEU A 80 4.86 -9.21 -5.69
CA LEU A 80 4.72 -7.80 -5.40
C LEU A 80 4.36 -7.55 -3.92
N ALA A 81 3.46 -8.37 -3.34
CA ALA A 81 3.20 -8.33 -1.91
C ALA A 81 4.46 -8.65 -1.08
N ASP A 82 5.25 -9.65 -1.52
CA ASP A 82 6.53 -10.00 -0.88
C ASP A 82 7.55 -8.86 -0.96
N PHE A 83 7.64 -8.18 -2.11
CA PHE A 83 8.47 -6.98 -2.30
C PHE A 83 8.05 -5.87 -1.34
N PHE A 84 6.76 -5.51 -1.30
CA PHE A 84 6.24 -4.47 -0.42
C PHE A 84 6.55 -4.76 1.05
N ASN A 85 6.26 -5.96 1.51
CA ASN A 85 6.53 -6.36 2.90
C ASN A 85 8.03 -6.40 3.22
N SER A 86 8.88 -6.81 2.27
CA SER A 86 10.33 -6.82 2.45
C SER A 86 10.88 -5.39 2.59
N VAL A 87 10.44 -4.47 1.74
CA VAL A 87 10.81 -3.05 1.82
C VAL A 87 10.34 -2.46 3.15
N LEU A 88 9.08 -2.68 3.55
CA LEU A 88 8.54 -2.21 4.83
C LEU A 88 9.36 -2.73 6.03
N THR A 89 9.80 -3.99 5.99
CA THR A 89 10.68 -4.57 7.03
C THR A 89 12.03 -3.86 7.11
N CYS A 90 12.61 -3.52 5.94
CA CYS A 90 13.85 -2.75 5.88
C CYS A 90 13.67 -1.34 6.46
N VAL A 91 12.57 -0.67 6.11
CA VAL A 91 12.21 0.65 6.66
C VAL A 91 12.03 0.59 8.18
N GLN A 92 11.33 -0.42 8.71
CA GLN A 92 11.17 -0.58 10.16
C GLN A 92 12.49 -0.82 10.90
N THR A 93 13.46 -1.43 10.23
CA THR A 93 14.82 -1.59 10.78
C THR A 93 15.54 -0.24 10.87
N ALA A 94 15.28 0.68 9.94
CA ALA A 94 15.85 2.03 9.93
C ALA A 94 15.15 2.99 10.90
N ALA A 95 13.82 3.06 10.81
CA ALA A 95 13.00 4.07 11.49
C ALA A 95 12.40 3.60 12.83
N GLY A 96 12.53 2.31 13.14
CA GLY A 96 11.82 1.67 14.24
C GLY A 96 10.43 1.17 13.83
N PRO A 97 9.69 0.54 14.76
CA PRO A 97 8.40 -0.06 14.45
C PRO A 97 7.37 1.02 14.10
N PHE A 98 6.57 0.76 13.06
CA PHE A 98 5.40 1.56 12.77
C PHE A 98 4.35 1.42 13.88
N LYS A 99 3.61 2.50 14.13
CA LYS A 99 2.46 2.50 15.06
C LYS A 99 1.36 1.56 14.57
N CYS A 100 1.03 1.63 13.27
CA CYS A 100 0.12 0.69 12.62
C CYS A 100 0.93 -0.29 11.78
N GLN A 101 0.85 -1.59 12.09
CA GLN A 101 1.56 -2.64 11.37
C GLN A 101 0.57 -3.45 10.55
N ARG A 102 0.41 -3.07 9.29
CA ARG A 102 -0.37 -3.81 8.29
C ARG A 102 0.58 -4.53 7.35
N LYS A 103 0.17 -5.66 6.80
CA LYS A 103 0.97 -6.43 5.83
C LYS A 103 0.19 -6.61 4.55
N TRP A 104 0.87 -6.40 3.42
CA TRP A 104 0.30 -6.67 2.12
C TRP A 104 0.10 -8.17 1.94
N GLN A 105 -1.07 -8.55 1.48
CA GLN A 105 -1.45 -9.91 1.19
C GLN A 105 -2.03 -9.95 -0.23
N VAL A 106 -2.11 -11.14 -0.81
CA VAL A 106 -2.87 -11.35 -2.04
C VAL A 106 -4.19 -12.01 -1.68
N ALA A 107 -5.28 -11.52 -2.26
CA ALA A 107 -6.53 -12.23 -2.14
C ALA A 107 -6.39 -13.56 -2.89
N ALA A 108 -6.78 -14.64 -2.21
CA ALA A 108 -6.73 -16.00 -2.76
C ALA A 108 -7.49 -16.10 -4.10
N THR A 109 -7.52 -17.27 -4.72
CA THR A 109 -8.36 -17.49 -5.92
C THR A 109 -9.85 -17.37 -5.64
N THR A 110 -10.24 -17.19 -4.38
CA THR A 110 -11.62 -17.04 -3.91
C THR A 110 -12.05 -15.57 -3.85
N PRO A 111 -13.31 -15.25 -4.20
CA PRO A 111 -13.91 -13.95 -3.91
C PRO A 111 -13.79 -13.57 -2.44
N VAL A 112 -13.63 -12.27 -2.18
CA VAL A 112 -13.58 -11.70 -0.82
C VAL A 112 -15.01 -11.58 -0.28
N ARG A 113 -15.22 -11.92 1.00
CA ARG A 113 -16.53 -11.89 1.67
C ARG A 113 -16.97 -10.45 1.95
N GLY A 114 -18.21 -10.26 2.40
CA GLY A 114 -18.73 -8.94 2.80
C GLY A 114 -19.27 -8.09 1.65
N ALA A 115 -19.43 -8.68 0.46
CA ALA A 115 -20.17 -8.09 -0.65
C ALA A 115 -21.02 -9.17 -1.34
N GLU A 116 -22.15 -8.77 -1.92
CA GLU A 116 -23.02 -9.67 -2.70
C GLU A 116 -22.43 -10.04 -4.08
N VAL A 117 -21.27 -9.49 -4.43
CA VAL A 117 -20.62 -9.66 -5.73
C VAL A 117 -19.35 -10.50 -5.60
N ASN A 118 -19.20 -11.49 -6.48
CA ASN A 118 -17.99 -12.30 -6.59
C ASN A 118 -16.83 -11.50 -7.21
N ARG A 119 -16.11 -10.76 -6.37
CA ARG A 119 -14.92 -9.97 -6.73
C ARG A 119 -13.78 -10.25 -5.75
N LYS A 120 -12.55 -10.04 -6.23
CA LYS A 120 -11.34 -10.02 -5.42
C LYS A 120 -10.40 -8.93 -5.92
N PRO A 121 -9.65 -8.25 -5.04
CA PRO A 121 -8.54 -7.40 -5.44
C PRO A 121 -7.29 -8.23 -5.73
N ASP A 122 -6.35 -7.67 -6.48
CA ASP A 122 -5.06 -8.32 -6.76
C ASP A 122 -4.13 -8.25 -5.53
N LEU A 123 -4.16 -7.12 -4.83
CA LEU A 123 -3.47 -6.90 -3.55
C LEU A 123 -4.47 -6.45 -2.49
N PHE A 124 -4.28 -6.92 -1.27
CA PHE A 124 -5.12 -6.63 -0.12
C PHE A 124 -4.26 -6.17 1.05
N LEU A 125 -4.61 -5.04 1.65
CA LEU A 125 -4.02 -4.58 2.89
C LEU A 125 -5.11 -4.58 3.97
N PRO A 126 -5.10 -5.52 4.91
CA PRO A 126 -6.12 -5.58 5.95
C PRO A 126 -5.83 -4.53 7.05
N MET A 127 -6.87 -4.14 7.79
CA MET A 127 -6.74 -3.27 8.96
C MET A 127 -5.95 -3.93 10.09
N VAL A 128 -6.08 -5.25 10.23
CA VAL A 128 -5.39 -6.12 11.19
C VAL A 128 -4.87 -7.34 10.43
N ASP A 129 -3.75 -7.94 10.83
CA ASP A 129 -3.23 -9.14 10.17
C ASP A 129 -4.27 -10.28 10.28
N ILE A 130 -4.86 -10.68 9.15
CA ILE A 130 -5.87 -11.74 9.05
C ILE A 130 -5.36 -12.85 8.13
N PRO A 131 -5.73 -14.11 8.36
CA PRO A 131 -5.48 -15.18 7.40
C PRO A 131 -6.15 -14.86 6.06
N GLY A 132 -5.48 -15.15 4.95
CA GLY A 132 -6.02 -14.85 3.61
C GLY A 132 -7.36 -15.54 3.30
N SER A 133 -7.67 -16.66 3.96
CA SER A 133 -8.97 -17.34 3.88
C SER A 133 -10.12 -16.52 4.46
N ASP A 134 -9.83 -15.59 5.36
CA ASP A 134 -10.80 -14.82 6.14
C ASP A 134 -10.90 -13.36 5.69
N MET A 135 -10.33 -13.03 4.53
CA MET A 135 -10.48 -11.71 3.93
C MET A 135 -11.94 -11.35 3.70
N ASP A 136 -12.30 -10.16 4.16
CA ASP A 136 -13.61 -9.54 4.03
C ASP A 136 -13.44 -8.07 3.63
N TRP A 137 -14.32 -7.55 2.76
CA TRP A 137 -14.28 -6.14 2.34
C TRP A 137 -14.37 -5.18 3.53
N ARG A 138 -14.99 -5.60 4.65
CA ARG A 138 -15.07 -4.84 5.91
C ARG A 138 -13.75 -4.65 6.63
N ASP A 139 -12.76 -5.49 6.30
CA ASP A 139 -11.43 -5.51 6.91
C ASP A 139 -10.37 -4.83 6.02
N ALA A 140 -10.75 -4.32 4.85
CA ALA A 140 -9.81 -3.68 3.92
C ALA A 140 -9.39 -2.28 4.40
N ALA A 141 -8.11 -2.09 4.75
CA ALA A 141 -7.53 -0.76 4.94
C ALA A 141 -7.19 -0.10 3.60
N CYS A 142 -6.65 -0.87 2.66
CA CYS A 142 -6.30 -0.46 1.30
C CYS A 142 -6.40 -1.69 0.38
N VAL A 143 -6.62 -1.45 -0.92
CA VAL A 143 -6.57 -2.50 -1.95
C VAL A 143 -5.71 -2.06 -3.11
N GLY A 144 -5.15 -3.03 -3.82
CA GLY A 144 -4.34 -2.81 -5.00
C GLY A 144 -4.79 -3.60 -6.22
N GLU A 145 -4.63 -3.00 -7.40
CA GLU A 145 -4.84 -3.64 -8.69
C GLU A 145 -3.54 -3.72 -9.47
N VAL A 146 -3.30 -4.84 -10.16
CA VAL A 146 -2.02 -5.11 -10.81
C VAL A 146 -2.22 -5.47 -12.28
N LYS A 147 -1.51 -4.77 -13.17
CA LYS A 147 -1.37 -5.16 -14.57
C LYS A 147 0.11 -5.22 -14.95
N SER A 148 0.43 -6.05 -15.94
CA SER A 148 1.82 -6.24 -16.39
C SER A 148 2.43 -5.02 -17.09
N HIS A 149 1.60 -4.12 -17.65
CA HIS A 149 2.09 -3.01 -18.44
C HIS A 149 1.18 -1.79 -18.40
N GLN A 150 1.80 -0.64 -18.64
CA GLN A 150 1.14 0.65 -18.66
C GLN A 150 0.89 1.10 -20.11
N ASN A 151 -0.37 1.30 -20.46
CA ASN A 151 -0.81 2.01 -21.65
C ASN A 151 -2.19 2.65 -21.36
N MET A 152 -2.66 3.52 -22.25
CA MET A 152 -3.91 4.25 -22.03
C MET A 152 -5.14 3.32 -21.80
N ASN A 153 -5.18 2.15 -22.44
CA ASN A 153 -6.29 1.21 -22.26
C ASN A 153 -6.19 0.50 -20.91
N THR A 154 -5.01 0.00 -20.52
CA THR A 154 -4.81 -0.66 -19.23
C THR A 154 -4.98 0.31 -18.08
N GLU A 155 -4.56 1.55 -18.22
CA GLU A 155 -4.75 2.60 -17.22
C GLU A 155 -6.24 2.87 -16.98
N LYS A 156 -7.01 3.08 -18.05
CA LYS A 156 -8.46 3.32 -17.98
C LYS A 156 -9.21 2.11 -17.42
N SER A 157 -8.93 0.91 -17.92
CA SER A 157 -9.64 -0.30 -17.46
C SER A 157 -9.33 -0.59 -15.99
N THR A 158 -8.06 -0.48 -15.58
CA THR A 158 -7.66 -0.70 -14.17
C THR A 158 -8.24 0.35 -13.24
N TYR A 159 -8.39 1.61 -13.70
CA TYR A 159 -9.11 2.63 -12.93
C TYR A 159 -10.57 2.25 -12.71
N VAL A 160 -11.28 1.82 -13.75
CA VAL A 160 -12.70 1.41 -13.65
C VAL A 160 -12.85 0.18 -12.76
N GLU A 161 -11.96 -0.81 -12.90
CA GLU A 161 -11.93 -2.00 -12.04
C GLU A 161 -11.69 -1.63 -10.56
N MET A 162 -10.77 -0.69 -10.31
CA MET A 162 -10.51 -0.17 -8.96
C MET A 162 -11.72 0.56 -8.39
N ALA A 163 -12.32 1.49 -9.15
CA ALA A 163 -13.50 2.24 -8.73
C ALA A 163 -14.65 1.31 -8.33
N GLY A 164 -14.88 0.23 -9.09
CA GLY A 164 -15.87 -0.78 -8.75
C GLY A 164 -15.58 -1.50 -7.43
N LYS A 165 -14.32 -1.83 -7.13
CA LYS A 165 -13.93 -2.48 -5.86
C LYS A 165 -14.01 -1.50 -4.69
N VAL A 166 -13.62 -0.26 -4.90
CA VAL A 166 -13.77 0.80 -3.90
C VAL A 166 -15.24 1.02 -3.54
N ALA A 167 -16.15 0.98 -4.51
CA ALA A 167 -17.58 1.06 -4.22
C ALA A 167 -18.04 -0.06 -3.27
N LEU A 168 -17.49 -1.28 -3.40
CA LEU A 168 -17.76 -2.37 -2.46
C LEU A 168 -17.21 -2.07 -1.06
N ILE A 169 -16.02 -1.47 -0.96
CA ILE A 169 -15.44 -1.07 0.34
C ILE A 169 -16.28 0.02 1.00
N LEU A 170 -16.65 1.08 0.27
CA LEU A 170 -17.48 2.17 0.80
C LEU A 170 -18.88 1.71 1.20
N TYR A 171 -19.40 0.67 0.55
CA TYR A 171 -20.67 0.03 0.91
C TYR A 171 -20.52 -0.83 2.18
N ALA A 172 -19.45 -1.63 2.26
CA ALA A 172 -19.19 -2.50 3.39
C ALA A 172 -18.66 -1.77 4.64
N GLN A 173 -18.10 -0.57 4.47
CA GLN A 173 -17.52 0.26 5.53
C GLN A 173 -18.22 1.63 5.54
N ASP A 174 -19.43 1.66 6.07
CA ASP A 174 -20.26 2.86 6.18
C ASP A 174 -19.56 4.00 6.96
N THR A 175 -18.73 3.66 7.95
CA THR A 175 -17.94 4.59 8.78
C THR A 175 -16.75 5.25 8.08
N ARG A 176 -16.59 5.05 6.77
CA ARG A 176 -15.44 5.55 6.01
C ARG A 176 -15.81 6.75 5.13
N HIS A 177 -15.06 7.84 5.22
CA HIS A 177 -15.21 9.02 4.36
C HIS A 177 -14.60 8.83 2.98
N SER A 178 -13.43 8.20 2.92
CA SER A 178 -12.70 7.97 1.68
C SER A 178 -11.89 6.67 1.73
N VAL A 179 -11.63 6.08 0.57
CA VAL A 179 -10.79 4.89 0.40
C VAL A 179 -9.54 5.28 -0.35
N VAL A 180 -8.39 5.02 0.28
CA VAL A 180 -7.10 5.06 -0.41
C VAL A 180 -6.81 3.70 -1.03
N CYS A 181 -6.33 3.70 -2.26
CA CYS A 181 -6.00 2.50 -3.01
C CYS A 181 -4.79 2.73 -3.93
N ILE A 182 -4.16 1.64 -4.36
CA ILE A 182 -3.01 1.70 -5.26
C ILE A 182 -3.27 0.93 -6.56
N ARG A 183 -2.64 1.34 -7.65
CA ARG A 183 -2.61 0.54 -8.88
C ARG A 183 -1.15 0.38 -9.31
N VAL A 184 -0.76 -0.82 -9.72
CA VAL A 184 0.60 -1.13 -10.19
C VAL A 184 0.52 -1.63 -11.62
N LEU A 185 1.04 -0.84 -12.57
CA LEU A 185 1.03 -1.14 -13.99
C LEU A 185 2.49 -1.25 -14.47
N GLY A 186 3.05 -2.46 -14.44
CA GLY A 186 4.49 -2.67 -14.62
C GLY A 186 5.29 -1.94 -13.53
N GLN A 187 6.22 -1.06 -13.92
CA GLN A 187 7.02 -0.25 -12.98
C GLN A 187 6.31 0.99 -12.42
N TRP A 188 5.09 1.28 -12.86
CA TRP A 188 4.35 2.47 -12.48
C TRP A 188 3.39 2.19 -11.33
N ILE A 189 3.50 2.95 -10.25
CA ILE A 189 2.52 2.94 -9.15
C ILE A 189 1.65 4.20 -9.20
N TYR A 190 0.36 4.02 -8.96
CA TYR A 190 -0.63 5.09 -8.84
C TYR A 190 -1.20 5.03 -7.43
N LEU A 191 -1.36 6.19 -6.80
CA LEU A 191 -2.12 6.35 -5.55
C LEU A 191 -3.40 7.12 -5.86
N THR A 192 -4.53 6.59 -5.44
CA THR A 192 -5.83 7.23 -5.66
C THR A 192 -6.65 7.22 -4.38
N PHE A 193 -7.22 8.38 -4.07
CA PHE A 193 -8.21 8.57 -3.02
C PHE A 193 -9.58 8.65 -3.67
N PHE A 194 -10.50 7.84 -3.21
CA PHE A 194 -11.89 7.83 -3.67
C PHE A 194 -12.80 8.22 -2.51
N ASP A 195 -13.79 9.03 -2.77
CA ASP A 195 -14.91 9.26 -1.86
C ASP A 195 -16.23 8.91 -2.57
N ARG A 196 -17.36 9.28 -1.99
CA ARG A 196 -18.69 9.04 -2.59
C ARG A 196 -18.99 9.96 -3.78
N GLY A 197 -18.22 11.04 -3.97
CA GLY A 197 -18.38 12.03 -5.04
C GLY A 197 -17.44 11.83 -6.23
N GLY A 198 -16.33 11.11 -6.07
CA GLY A 198 -15.38 10.87 -7.14
C GLY A 198 -14.03 10.37 -6.65
N SER A 199 -12.97 10.77 -7.35
CA SER A 199 -11.61 10.40 -6.99
C SER A 199 -10.59 11.50 -7.25
N LEU A 200 -9.51 11.46 -6.47
CA LEU A 200 -8.30 12.24 -6.63
C LEU A 200 -7.12 11.27 -6.81
N SER A 201 -6.51 11.29 -7.99
CA SER A 201 -5.31 10.50 -8.28
C SER A 201 -4.09 11.40 -8.36
N ILE A 202 -2.98 10.96 -7.78
CA ILE A 202 -1.68 11.56 -8.05
C ILE A 202 -1.17 11.14 -9.44
N SER A 203 -0.16 11.84 -9.95
CA SER A 203 0.59 11.41 -11.13
C SER A 203 1.26 10.05 -10.88
N PRO A 204 1.37 9.17 -11.90
CA PRO A 204 2.03 7.89 -11.75
C PRO A 204 3.51 8.05 -11.42
N VAL A 205 3.98 7.24 -10.49
CA VAL A 205 5.37 7.23 -10.02
C VAL A 205 6.06 6.00 -10.60
N ASP A 206 7.16 6.22 -11.33
CA ASP A 206 8.08 5.13 -11.67
C ASP A 206 8.87 4.73 -10.43
N ILE A 207 8.65 3.52 -9.93
CA ILE A 207 9.26 3.06 -8.67
C ILE A 207 10.79 2.94 -8.75
N HIS A 208 11.35 2.82 -9.96
CA HIS A 208 12.79 2.75 -10.15
C HIS A 208 13.38 4.14 -10.25
N SER A 209 12.75 5.04 -10.99
CA SER A 209 13.28 6.39 -11.20
C SER A 209 13.01 7.33 -10.01
N ASN A 210 11.94 7.11 -9.25
CA ASN A 210 11.51 7.93 -8.11
C ASN A 210 11.28 7.05 -6.85
N PRO A 211 12.35 6.45 -6.30
CA PRO A 211 12.23 5.47 -5.21
C PRO A 211 11.73 6.07 -3.89
N GLU A 212 12.04 7.34 -3.61
CA GLU A 212 11.58 8.02 -2.39
C GLU A 212 10.06 8.27 -2.41
N GLU A 213 9.51 8.69 -3.56
CA GLU A 213 8.05 8.82 -3.73
C GLU A 213 7.35 7.46 -3.59
N PHE A 214 7.94 6.41 -4.18
CA PHE A 214 7.45 5.04 -4.02
C PHE A 214 7.46 4.61 -2.54
N LEU A 215 8.56 4.84 -1.82
CA LEU A 215 8.66 4.56 -0.39
C LEU A 215 7.60 5.33 0.40
N ARG A 216 7.42 6.62 0.11
CA ARG A 216 6.42 7.46 0.77
C ARG A 216 5.00 6.95 0.55
N ILE A 217 4.64 6.58 -0.68
CA ILE A 217 3.34 5.94 -0.98
C ILE A 217 3.20 4.65 -0.17
N LEU A 218 4.17 3.75 -0.26
CA LEU A 218 4.11 2.42 0.36
C LEU A 218 4.01 2.51 1.89
N ILE A 219 4.83 3.33 2.53
CA ILE A 219 4.80 3.56 3.98
C ILE A 219 3.49 4.27 4.34
N GLY A 220 3.09 5.29 3.60
CA GLY A 220 1.87 6.07 3.84
C GLY A 220 0.62 5.20 3.89
N VAL A 221 0.38 4.39 2.86
CA VAL A 221 -0.83 3.53 2.85
C VAL A 221 -0.76 2.40 3.88
N THR A 222 0.44 1.97 4.26
CA THR A 222 0.63 0.80 5.15
C THR A 222 0.59 1.20 6.63
N ALA A 223 1.29 2.26 6.99
CA ALA A 223 1.64 2.60 8.36
C ALA A 223 0.85 3.78 8.93
N SER A 224 0.11 4.54 8.09
CA SER A 224 -0.64 5.69 8.57
C SER A 224 -1.80 5.29 9.51
N PRO A 225 -2.17 6.15 10.46
CA PRO A 225 -3.39 6.02 11.25
C PRO A 225 -4.64 5.86 10.39
N PHE A 226 -5.71 5.31 10.95
CA PHE A 226 -6.96 5.09 10.21
C PHE A 226 -7.58 6.40 9.72
N ILE A 227 -7.53 7.49 10.49
CA ILE A 227 -8.02 8.80 10.03
C ILE A 227 -7.35 9.26 8.72
N ASP A 228 -6.05 9.02 8.56
CA ASP A 228 -5.30 9.40 7.36
C ASP A 228 -5.59 8.46 6.16
N LEU A 229 -6.17 7.29 6.42
CA LEU A 229 -6.65 6.36 5.40
C LEU A 229 -8.15 6.53 5.10
N GLY A 230 -8.78 7.58 5.66
CA GLY A 230 -10.15 8.00 5.37
C GLY A 230 -11.22 7.41 6.29
N PHE A 231 -10.85 6.81 7.42
CA PHE A 231 -11.81 6.31 8.43
C PHE A 231 -12.28 7.43 9.35
N ASP A 232 -13.54 7.36 9.79
CA ASP A 232 -14.05 8.22 10.86
C ASP A 232 -13.70 7.60 12.23
N GLU A 233 -12.77 8.22 12.96
CA GLU A 233 -12.36 7.77 14.30
C GLU A 233 -13.38 8.12 15.40
N THR A 234 -14.41 8.90 15.10
CA THR A 234 -15.50 9.17 16.06
C THR A 234 -16.47 7.99 16.20
N ILE A 235 -16.44 7.06 15.23
CA ILE A 235 -17.24 5.85 15.23
C ILE A 235 -16.36 4.67 15.64
N THR A 236 -16.47 4.27 16.90
CA THR A 236 -15.79 3.07 17.39
C THR A 236 -16.52 1.83 16.90
N ARG A 237 -15.81 0.92 16.22
CA ARG A 237 -16.29 -0.45 16.05
C ARG A 237 -16.25 -1.12 17.42
N ASP A 238 -17.37 -1.65 17.88
CA ASP A 238 -17.38 -2.51 19.06
C ASP A 238 -16.38 -3.64 18.81
N GLN A 239 -15.32 -3.69 19.62
CA GLN A 239 -14.44 -4.86 19.61
C GLN A 239 -15.29 -6.01 20.14
N GLU A 240 -15.67 -6.95 19.27
CA GLU A 240 -16.23 -8.22 19.71
C GLU A 240 -15.22 -8.86 20.68
N VAL A 241 -15.49 -8.75 21.97
CA VAL A 241 -14.94 -9.63 22.98
C VAL A 241 -15.32 -11.03 22.52
N GLN A 242 -14.33 -11.90 22.29
CA GLN A 242 -14.58 -13.31 22.00
C GLN A 242 -15.19 -13.97 23.24
N GLU A 243 -16.49 -13.81 23.44
CA GLU A 243 -17.31 -14.78 24.15
C GLU A 243 -18.26 -15.38 23.12
N GLY A 244 -18.16 -16.69 22.96
CA GLY A 244 -18.69 -17.41 21.82
C GLY A 244 -20.20 -17.29 21.68
N GLU A 245 -20.65 -16.43 20.78
CA GLU A 245 -21.96 -16.53 20.18
C GLU A 245 -21.87 -16.27 18.68
N THR A 246 -22.63 -17.07 17.94
CA THR A 246 -22.69 -17.07 16.47
C THR A 246 -23.47 -15.84 16.01
N GLY A 247 -22.88 -14.65 16.16
CA GLY A 247 -23.40 -13.39 15.65
C GLY A 247 -23.02 -13.22 14.19
N ARG A 248 -24.01 -13.06 13.32
CA ARG A 248 -23.80 -12.65 11.93
C ARG A 248 -23.23 -11.23 11.97
N ARG A 249 -21.94 -11.05 11.65
CA ARG A 249 -21.31 -9.73 11.53
C ARG A 249 -22.20 -8.84 10.65
N MET A 250 -22.69 -7.72 11.19
CA MET A 250 -23.41 -6.70 10.43
C MET A 250 -22.49 -6.08 9.37
#